data_AF-A0A075UMG1-F1
#
_entry.id   AF-A0A075UMG1-F1
#
_cell.length_a   1.000
_cell.length_b   1.000
_cell.length_c   1.000
_cell.angle_alpha   90.00
_cell.angle_beta   90.00
_cell.angle_gamma   90.00
#
_symmetry.space_group_name_H-M   'P 1'
#
loop_
_entity.id
_entity.type
_entity.pdbx_description
1 polymer ?
#
loop_
_entity_poly.entity_id
_entity_poly.type
_entity_poly.pdbx_seq_one_letter_code
_entity_poly.pdbx_strand_id
1 'polypeptide(L)'
;MVKVLVHRRDDRGMSLEPFASRCVRAGEVHELVTTSHDDTEPGARIDHVGFLGFAEIDRAGVIDRGDEVWIGGELVGTVLGFDGCHFPNHYNILIHTALPVTGEGIGLKPEREVCFRGRW
;
A
#
# COMPACT_ATOMS: atom_id res chain seq x y z
N MET A 1 1.74 -10.30 -6.51
CA MET A 1 2.84 -9.93 -5.59
C MET A 1 4.15 -10.38 -6.20
N VAL A 2 5.13 -9.51 -6.41
CA VAL A 2 6.41 -9.85 -7.08
C VAL A 2 7.62 -9.90 -6.12
N LYS A 3 7.56 -9.20 -4.99
CA LYS A 3 8.59 -9.25 -3.94
C LYS A 3 7.96 -9.15 -2.57
N VAL A 4 8.37 -10.01 -1.65
CA VAL A 4 7.96 -9.93 -0.23
C VAL A 4 9.03 -9.20 0.57
N LEU A 5 8.60 -8.32 1.47
CA LEU A 5 9.46 -7.56 2.37
C LEU A 5 9.21 -7.95 3.83
N VAL A 6 10.21 -7.69 4.67
CA VAL A 6 10.26 -8.19 6.05
C VAL A 6 10.47 -7.08 7.09
N HIS A 7 10.62 -5.83 6.64
CA HIS A 7 11.03 -4.74 7.49
C HIS A 7 9.85 -3.99 8.11
N ARG A 8 10.08 -3.40 9.29
CA ARG A 8 9.24 -2.39 9.92
C ARG A 8 10.08 -1.16 10.23
N ARG A 9 9.44 0.00 10.34
CA ARG A 9 10.05 1.26 10.77
C ARG A 9 9.05 2.04 11.62
N ASP A 10 9.58 2.78 12.59
CA ASP A 10 8.80 3.67 13.46
C ASP A 10 9.20 5.15 13.25
N ASP A 11 10.03 5.42 12.24
CA ASP A 11 10.66 6.70 11.92
C ASP A 11 10.76 6.92 10.40
N ARG A 12 9.87 6.29 9.62
CA ARG A 12 10.01 6.21 8.16
C ARG A 12 9.92 7.55 7.44
N GLY A 13 9.16 8.50 7.98
CA GLY A 13 9.00 9.85 7.44
C GLY A 13 8.39 9.92 6.04
N MET A 14 7.47 9.01 5.70
CA MET A 14 6.66 9.15 4.48
C MET A 14 5.73 10.36 4.59
N SER A 15 5.35 10.94 3.45
CA SER A 15 4.48 12.10 3.37
C SER A 15 3.26 11.78 2.51
N LEU A 16 2.07 11.94 3.09
CA LEU A 16 0.82 11.68 2.37
C LEU A 16 0.62 12.68 1.23
N GLU A 17 0.43 12.17 0.02
CA GLU A 17 0.11 12.97 -1.16
C GLU A 17 -1.26 13.68 -1.03
N PRO A 18 -1.45 14.86 -1.67
CA PRO A 18 -2.72 15.60 -1.59
C PRO A 18 -3.89 14.94 -2.34
N PHE A 19 -3.62 13.89 -3.11
CA PHE A 19 -4.59 13.29 -4.00
C PHE A 19 -5.13 11.98 -3.41
N ALA A 20 -6.46 11.86 -3.40
CA ALA A 20 -7.13 10.68 -2.87
C ALA A 20 -6.98 9.43 -3.75
N SER A 21 -6.55 9.58 -5.01
CA SER A 21 -6.51 8.46 -5.96
C SER A 21 -5.35 8.51 -6.94
N ARG A 22 -5.06 7.35 -7.53
CA ARG A 22 -4.08 7.18 -8.61
C ARG A 22 -4.62 6.24 -9.68
N CYS A 23 -4.55 6.71 -10.93
CA CYS A 23 -4.63 5.80 -12.06
C CYS A 23 -3.38 4.93 -12.08
N VAL A 24 -3.56 3.63 -12.31
CA VAL A 24 -2.50 2.65 -12.47
C VAL A 24 -2.65 1.97 -13.82
N ARG A 25 -1.53 1.60 -14.44
CA ARG A 25 -1.49 0.88 -15.71
C ARG A 25 -1.06 -0.56 -15.50
N ALA A 26 -1.52 -1.43 -16.40
CA ALA A 26 -1.03 -2.80 -16.44
C ALA A 26 0.50 -2.82 -16.61
N GLY A 27 1.20 -3.64 -15.83
CA GLY A 27 2.66 -3.76 -15.79
C GLY A 27 3.39 -2.74 -14.89
N GLU A 28 2.68 -1.76 -14.30
CA GLU A 28 3.28 -0.92 -13.26
C GLU A 28 3.52 -1.74 -11.99
N VAL A 29 4.60 -1.44 -11.27
CA VAL A 29 4.96 -2.13 -10.02
C VAL A 29 4.98 -1.11 -8.89
N HIS A 30 4.27 -1.39 -7.80
CA HIS A 30 4.15 -0.49 -6.65
C HIS A 30 4.41 -1.17 -5.31
N GLU A 31 4.90 -0.40 -4.35
CA GLU A 31 5.20 -0.89 -3.00
C GLU A 31 3.93 -0.81 -2.13
N LEU A 32 3.63 -1.88 -1.40
CA LEU A 32 2.50 -1.96 -0.47
C LEU A 32 3.01 -1.83 0.96
N VAL A 33 2.52 -0.83 1.67
CA VAL A 33 3.01 -0.45 2.99
C VAL A 33 1.82 -0.33 3.94
N THR A 34 1.84 -1.07 5.04
CA THR A 34 0.82 -0.94 6.08
C THR A 34 1.21 0.12 7.10
N THR A 35 0.23 0.81 7.66
CA THR A 35 0.40 1.82 8.69
C THR A 35 -0.84 1.88 9.58
N SER A 36 -0.68 2.31 10.83
CA SER A 36 -1.79 2.63 11.74
C SER A 36 -2.06 4.13 11.82
N HIS A 37 -1.61 4.89 10.83
CA HIS A 37 -1.80 6.32 10.77
C HIS A 37 -3.21 6.66 10.29
N ASP A 38 -3.89 7.56 11.00
CA ASP A 38 -5.28 7.93 10.74
C ASP A 38 -5.45 9.30 10.08
N ASP A 39 -4.44 10.18 10.17
CA ASP A 39 -4.54 11.52 9.58
C ASP A 39 -4.45 11.44 8.05
N THR A 40 -5.38 12.12 7.39
CA THR A 40 -5.54 12.10 5.94
C THR A 40 -5.27 13.44 5.28
N GLU A 41 -4.82 14.43 6.06
CA GLU A 41 -4.42 15.73 5.58
C GLU A 41 -3.21 15.63 4.63
N PRO A 42 -3.20 16.39 3.53
CA PRO A 42 -2.03 16.46 2.65
C PRO A 42 -0.76 16.84 3.41
N GLY A 43 0.32 16.07 3.19
CA GLY A 43 1.60 16.27 3.86
C GLY A 43 1.68 15.67 5.27
N ALA A 44 0.64 14.98 5.75
CA ALA A 44 0.70 14.23 7.00
C ALA A 44 1.89 13.27 7.00
N ARG A 45 2.66 13.30 8.09
CA ARG A 45 3.87 12.50 8.26
C ARG A 45 3.53 11.10 8.78
N ILE A 46 3.99 10.08 8.06
CA ILE A 46 3.75 8.68 8.36
C ILE A 46 5.07 8.00 8.72
N ASP A 47 5.19 7.60 9.99
CA ASP A 47 6.41 7.02 10.55
C ASP A 47 6.28 5.53 10.84
N HIS A 48 5.18 5.10 11.47
CA HIS A 48 4.92 3.72 11.87
C HIS A 48 4.41 2.89 10.70
N VAL A 49 5.27 2.03 10.15
CA VAL A 49 4.99 1.27 8.93
C VAL A 49 5.49 -0.18 8.98
N GLY A 50 4.75 -1.05 8.30
CA GLY A 50 5.15 -2.42 7.98
C GLY A 50 5.16 -2.65 6.47
N PHE A 51 6.26 -3.16 5.93
CA PHE A 51 6.42 -3.33 4.49
C PHE A 51 5.92 -4.72 4.07
N LEU A 52 4.89 -4.77 3.21
CA LEU A 52 4.37 -6.04 2.70
C LEU A 52 5.23 -6.55 1.55
N GLY A 53 5.50 -5.68 0.57
CA GLY A 53 6.10 -6.12 -0.68
C GLY A 53 5.81 -5.21 -1.85
N PHE A 54 6.24 -5.64 -3.03
CA PHE A 54 5.90 -5.01 -4.30
C PHE A 54 4.89 -5.86 -5.05
N ALA A 55 3.89 -5.23 -5.65
CA ALA A 55 2.91 -5.87 -6.51
C ALA A 55 2.93 -5.27 -7.91
N GLU A 56 2.89 -6.14 -8.92
CA GLU A 56 2.58 -5.75 -10.29
C GLU A 56 1.08 -5.53 -10.42
N ILE A 57 0.70 -4.51 -11.19
CA ILE A 57 -0.66 -4.22 -11.58
C ILE A 57 -0.98 -5.04 -12.82
N ASP A 58 -1.79 -6.09 -12.67
CA ASP A 58 -2.18 -6.93 -13.81
C ASP A 58 -3.26 -6.27 -14.67
N ARG A 59 -4.07 -5.39 -14.07
CA ARG A 59 -5.19 -4.70 -14.72
C ARG A 59 -5.15 -3.22 -14.40
N ALA A 60 -5.14 -2.41 -15.45
CA ALA A 60 -5.22 -0.96 -15.30
C ALA A 60 -6.54 -0.54 -14.62
N GLY A 61 -6.50 0.57 -13.90
CA GLY A 61 -7.65 1.04 -13.14
C GLY A 61 -7.34 2.30 -12.34
N VAL A 62 -8.21 2.59 -11.38
CA VAL A 62 -8.01 3.63 -10.38
C VAL A 62 -7.99 2.97 -9.02
N ILE A 63 -7.03 3.33 -8.18
CA ILE A 63 -7.00 2.97 -6.77
C ILE A 63 -7.41 4.22 -5.99
N ASP A 64 -8.45 4.10 -5.19
CA ASP A 64 -9.01 5.17 -4.38
C ASP A 64 -8.69 4.97 -2.89
N ARG A 65 -8.52 6.07 -2.18
CA ARG A 65 -8.55 6.08 -0.72
C ARG A 65 -9.85 5.44 -0.24
N GLY A 66 -9.74 4.48 0.67
CA GLY A 66 -10.84 3.70 1.19
C GLY A 66 -11.04 2.35 0.52
N ASP A 67 -10.39 2.07 -0.62
CA ASP A 67 -10.43 0.74 -1.24
C ASP A 67 -9.91 -0.31 -0.26
N GLU A 68 -10.63 -1.42 -0.15
CA GLU A 68 -10.17 -2.56 0.63
C GLU A 68 -9.01 -3.25 -0.10
N VAL A 69 -7.95 -3.59 0.63
CA VAL A 69 -6.80 -4.32 0.09
C VAL A 69 -6.85 -5.76 0.57
N TRP A 70 -7.06 -6.67 -0.38
CA TRP A 70 -7.14 -8.10 -0.14
C TRP A 70 -5.91 -8.79 -0.72
N ILE A 71 -5.30 -9.70 0.04
CA ILE A 71 -4.15 -10.50 -0.43
C ILE A 71 -4.45 -11.97 -0.19
N GLY A 72 -4.42 -12.78 -1.26
CA GLY A 72 -4.73 -14.21 -1.16
C GLY A 72 -6.12 -14.52 -0.59
N GLY A 73 -7.07 -13.61 -0.73
CA GLY A 73 -8.44 -13.75 -0.19
C GLY A 73 -8.64 -13.25 1.24
N GLU A 74 -7.60 -12.74 1.90
CA GLU A 74 -7.68 -12.15 3.25
C GLU A 74 -7.64 -10.62 3.19
N LEU A 75 -8.48 -9.96 3.99
CA LEU A 75 -8.47 -8.51 4.12
C LEU A 75 -7.27 -8.07 4.94
N VAL A 76 -6.43 -7.22 4.36
CA VAL A 76 -5.23 -6.67 5.02
C VAL A 76 -5.52 -5.29 5.64
N GLY A 77 -6.35 -4.48 4.98
CA GLY A 77 -6.66 -3.12 5.42
C GLY A 77 -7.37 -2.32 4.32
N THR A 78 -7.31 -1.00 4.42
CA THR A 78 -7.87 -0.08 3.43
C THR A 78 -6.83 0.90 2.93
N VAL A 79 -6.91 1.36 1.68
CA VAL A 79 -5.98 2.37 1.15
C VAL A 79 -6.16 3.68 1.91
N LEU A 80 -5.10 4.15 2.58
CA LEU A 80 -5.02 5.47 3.20
C LEU A 80 -4.68 6.54 2.16
N GLY A 81 -3.82 6.19 1.20
CA GLY A 81 -3.38 7.07 0.13
C GLY A 81 -2.02 6.66 -0.40
N PHE A 82 -1.23 7.65 -0.81
CA PHE A 82 0.02 7.42 -1.52
C PHE A 82 1.13 8.30 -0.96
N ASP A 83 2.35 7.77 -0.96
CA ASP A 83 3.57 8.58 -0.84
C ASP A 83 4.38 8.43 -2.15
N GLY A 84 4.81 9.58 -2.67
CA GLY A 84 5.47 9.70 -3.96
C GLY A 84 6.99 9.83 -3.90
N CYS A 85 7.65 9.51 -2.77
CA CYS A 85 9.08 9.79 -2.61
C CYS A 85 9.98 9.07 -3.64
N HIS A 86 9.48 8.00 -4.25
CA HIS A 86 10.14 7.24 -5.31
C HIS A 86 9.52 7.43 -6.70
N PHE A 87 8.49 8.27 -6.84
CA PHE A 87 7.89 8.54 -8.14
C PHE A 87 8.91 9.22 -9.08
N PRO A 88 8.99 8.86 -10.38
CA PRO A 88 8.07 8.01 -11.16
C PRO A 88 8.38 6.51 -11.14
N ASN A 89 9.31 6.03 -10.31
CA ASN A 89 9.63 4.59 -10.25
C ASN A 89 8.45 3.78 -9.71
N HIS A 90 7.96 4.15 -8.53
CA HIS A 90 6.75 3.58 -7.93
C HIS A 90 6.16 4.53 -6.89
N TYR A 91 4.89 4.29 -6.54
CA TYR A 91 4.29 4.82 -5.31
C TYR A 91 4.50 3.85 -4.16
N ASN A 92 4.61 4.40 -2.95
CA ASN A 92 4.23 3.71 -1.73
C ASN A 92 2.71 3.80 -1.62
N ILE A 93 1.99 2.70 -1.84
CA ILE A 93 0.56 2.61 -1.58
C ILE A 93 0.40 2.32 -0.09
N LEU A 94 -0.13 3.30 0.63
CA LEU A 94 -0.27 3.28 2.07
C LEU A 94 -1.59 2.63 2.44
N ILE A 95 -1.54 1.61 3.28
CA ILE A 95 -2.66 0.75 3.67
C ILE A 95 -2.87 0.93 5.17
N HIS A 96 -3.98 1.55 5.55
CA HIS A 96 -4.39 1.66 6.93
C HIS A 96 -4.81 0.30 7.50
N THR A 97 -4.28 -0.03 8.68
CA THR A 97 -4.67 -1.17 9.51
C THR A 97 -4.33 -0.88 10.97
N ALA A 98 -5.10 -1.44 11.91
CA ALA A 98 -4.92 -1.18 13.34
C ALA A 98 -3.51 -1.59 13.85
N LEU A 99 -2.92 -2.62 13.24
CA LEU A 99 -1.58 -3.11 13.57
C LEU A 99 -0.79 -3.31 12.28
N PRO A 100 0.24 -2.49 12.00
CA PRO A 100 1.06 -2.67 10.81
C PRO A 100 1.70 -4.05 10.81
N VAL A 101 1.79 -4.64 9.63
CA VAL A 101 2.32 -5.97 9.39
C VAL A 101 3.31 -5.96 8.24
N THR A 102 4.21 -6.94 8.25
CA THR A 102 5.15 -7.14 7.14
C THR A 102 4.71 -8.32 6.30
N GLY A 103 5.26 -8.45 5.10
CA GLY A 103 4.97 -9.58 4.24
C GLY A 103 5.34 -10.91 4.91
N GLU A 104 6.52 -11.00 5.51
CA GLU A 104 6.92 -12.17 6.32
C GLU A 104 6.01 -12.39 7.53
N GLY A 105 5.62 -11.32 8.23
CA GLY A 105 4.81 -11.40 9.45
C GLY A 105 3.44 -12.05 9.24
N ILE A 106 2.89 -11.98 8.02
CA ILE A 106 1.63 -12.66 7.65
C ILE A 106 1.86 -13.82 6.68
N GLY A 107 3.11 -14.27 6.51
CA GLY A 107 3.45 -15.44 5.69
C GLY A 107 3.21 -15.25 4.18
N LEU A 108 3.30 -14.02 3.67
CA LEU A 108 3.17 -13.75 2.25
C LEU A 108 4.24 -14.47 1.43
N LYS A 109 3.86 -14.80 0.20
CA LYS A 109 4.74 -15.39 -0.81
C LYS A 109 4.61 -14.58 -2.10
N PRO A 110 5.64 -14.59 -2.97
CA PRO A 110 5.50 -14.15 -4.35
C PRO A 110 4.33 -14.87 -5.04
N GLU A 111 3.80 -14.26 -6.09
CA GLU A 111 2.64 -14.70 -6.88
C GLU A 111 1.30 -14.72 -6.12
N ARG A 112 1.26 -14.30 -4.85
CA ARG A 112 -0.01 -14.07 -4.17
C ARG A 112 -0.77 -12.93 -4.86
N GLU A 113 -2.03 -13.21 -5.18
CA GLU A 113 -2.96 -12.24 -5.75
C GLU A 113 -3.17 -11.09 -4.76
N VAL A 114 -3.16 -9.86 -5.30
CA VAL A 114 -3.51 -8.63 -4.58
C VAL A 114 -4.71 -8.03 -5.31
N CYS A 115 -5.75 -7.70 -4.56
CA CYS A 115 -6.99 -7.15 -5.10
C CYS A 115 -7.39 -5.89 -4.31
N PHE A 116 -7.59 -4.79 -5.04
CA PHE A 116 -8.20 -3.56 -4.52
C PHE A 116 -9.70 -3.62 -4.80
N ARG A 117 -10.53 -3.41 -3.77
CA ARG A 117 -11.99 -3.45 -3.89
C ARG A 117 -12.60 -2.15 -3.37
N GLY A 118 -13.10 -1.34 -4.31
CA GLY A 118 -13.85 -0.14 -3.99
C GLY A 118 -15.33 -0.42 -3.70
N ARG A 119 -15.97 0.53 -3.03
CA ARG A 119 -17.42 0.63 -2.98
C ARG A 119 -17.86 1.54 -4.13
N TRP A 120 -18.57 0.97 -5.10
CA TRP A 120 -19.14 1.69 -6.25
C TRP A 120 -20.26 2.65 -5.82
#